data_AF-A0A1R4IQT5-F1
#
_entry.id   AF-A0A1R4IQT5-F1
#
_cell.length_a   1.000
_cell.length_b   1.000
_cell.length_c   1.000
_cell.angle_alpha   90.00
_cell.angle_beta   90.00
_cell.angle_gamma   90.00
#
_symmetry.space_group_name_H-M   'P 1'
#
loop_
_entity.id
_entity.type
_entity.pdbx_description
1 polymer ?
#
loop_
_entity_poly.entity_id
_entity_poly.type
_entity_poly.pdbx_seq_one_letter_code
_entity_poly.pdbx_strand_id
1 'polypeptide(L)'
;MWAMDAMTHPLPPLKDLVDRWAIHAAQIQASFPGRPMIEGNQLRSDDGGGSWATLDVVDADHAVLRAWDRDDFRAPEVPIGPELAQQYPAWSHPYLPNDGDRVPTHLLAVWKDGTWRSAGHEGMSEDSLDHVLPMRSVSAMATSLADLVESYEGDSDEDIDDEALPPEEDEVAAACALGAGIDAGTLATLLRHPGLDAEAGAAEARKFTDVLG
;
A
#
# COMPACT_ATOMS: atom_id res chain seq x y z
N MET A 1 -19.04 17.85 2.54
CA MET A 1 -20.10 17.62 1.52
C MET A 1 -19.38 17.47 0.20
N TRP A 2 -19.65 16.39 -0.55
CA TRP A 2 -19.08 16.22 -1.89
C TRP A 2 -19.83 17.16 -2.85
N ALA A 3 -19.13 17.76 -3.81
CA ALA A 3 -19.75 18.70 -4.74
C ALA A 3 -20.35 18.04 -5.99
N MET A 4 -19.99 16.79 -6.28
CA MET A 4 -20.43 16.02 -7.45
C MET A 4 -20.72 14.56 -7.07
N ASP A 5 -21.31 13.79 -8.01
CA ASP A 5 -21.54 12.35 -7.85
C ASP A 5 -20.21 11.63 -7.64
N ALA A 6 -19.99 11.18 -6.41
CA ALA A 6 -18.76 10.49 -6.04
C ALA A 6 -18.85 9.00 -6.40
N MET A 7 -17.83 8.50 -7.10
CA MET A 7 -17.67 7.07 -7.35
C MET A 7 -17.14 6.39 -6.10
N THR A 8 -17.66 5.19 -5.82
CA THR A 8 -17.18 4.37 -4.70
C THR A 8 -16.14 3.39 -5.21
N HIS A 9 -15.06 3.21 -4.44
CA HIS A 9 -13.99 2.26 -4.76
C HIS A 9 -14.10 1.00 -3.88
N PRO A 10 -13.89 -0.20 -4.43
CA PRO A 10 -13.94 -1.46 -3.68
C PRO A 10 -12.65 -1.69 -2.86
N LEU A 11 -12.12 -0.64 -2.25
CA LEU A 11 -10.96 -0.70 -1.37
C LEU A 11 -11.38 -1.14 0.04
N PRO A 12 -10.50 -1.83 0.79
CA PRO A 12 -10.81 -2.28 2.14
C PRO A 12 -11.01 -1.09 3.09
N PRO A 13 -11.68 -1.29 4.24
CA PRO A 13 -11.76 -0.26 5.28
C PRO A 13 -10.39 0.33 5.62
N LEU A 14 -10.33 1.62 5.99
CA LEU A 14 -9.06 2.32 6.24
C LEU A 14 -8.18 1.58 7.25
N LYS A 15 -8.76 1.06 8.34
CA LYS A 15 -8.00 0.30 9.34
C LYS A 15 -7.34 -0.93 8.73
N ASP A 16 -8.10 -1.74 7.99
CA ASP A 16 -7.60 -2.94 7.33
C ASP A 16 -6.51 -2.60 6.32
N LEU A 17 -6.67 -1.49 5.58
CA LEU A 17 -5.65 -1.02 4.64
C LEU A 17 -4.35 -0.64 5.36
N VAL A 18 -4.44 0.08 6.48
CA VAL A 18 -3.26 0.46 7.30
C VAL A 18 -2.57 -0.76 7.89
N ASP A 19 -3.33 -1.73 8.41
CA ASP A 19 -2.76 -2.96 8.95
C ASP A 19 -2.02 -3.77 7.86
N ARG A 20 -2.61 -3.89 6.68
CA ARG A 20 -1.98 -4.54 5.51
C ARG A 20 -0.75 -3.79 5.02
N TRP A 21 -0.79 -2.46 5.03
CA TRP A 21 0.36 -1.63 4.70
C TRP A 21 1.52 -1.82 5.67
N ALA A 22 1.23 -2.03 6.97
CA ALA A 22 2.25 -2.35 7.96
C ALA A 22 2.97 -3.67 7.64
N ILE A 23 2.25 -4.69 7.18
CA ILE A 23 2.82 -5.97 6.76
C ILE A 23 3.63 -5.83 5.47
N HIS A 24 3.11 -5.11 4.47
CA HIS A 24 3.86 -4.78 3.25
C HIS A 24 5.15 -4.03 3.56
N ALA A 25 5.09 -3.01 4.43
CA ALA A 25 6.27 -2.28 4.88
C ALA A 25 7.28 -3.17 5.60
N ALA A 26 6.79 -4.11 6.42
CA ALA A 26 7.63 -5.08 7.12
C ALA A 26 8.38 -5.99 6.15
N GLN A 27 7.69 -6.53 5.14
CA GLN A 27 8.30 -7.32 4.07
C GLN A 27 9.39 -6.51 3.36
N ILE A 28 9.07 -5.30 2.88
CA ILE A 28 10.02 -4.47 2.14
C ILE A 28 11.24 -4.13 3.00
N GLN A 29 11.07 -3.81 4.30
CA GLN A 29 12.21 -3.52 5.17
C GLN A 29 13.03 -4.74 5.56
N ALA A 30 12.43 -5.93 5.62
CA ALA A 30 13.17 -7.17 5.82
C ALA A 30 14.06 -7.52 4.60
N SER A 31 13.59 -7.21 3.38
CA SER A 31 14.33 -7.44 2.13
C SER A 31 15.32 -6.33 1.80
N PHE A 32 14.93 -5.07 1.98
CA PHE A 32 15.67 -3.89 1.56
C PHE A 32 15.67 -2.81 2.66
N PRO A 33 16.44 -3.01 3.74
CA PRO A 33 16.44 -2.10 4.87
C PRO A 33 16.97 -0.71 4.47
N GLY A 34 16.37 0.34 5.03
CA GLY A 34 16.88 1.71 4.95
C GLY A 34 16.05 2.69 4.12
N ARG A 35 14.87 2.29 3.63
CA ARG A 35 13.90 3.21 3.02
C ARG A 35 12.66 3.31 3.91
N PRO A 36 12.39 4.46 4.54
CA PRO A 36 11.20 4.59 5.39
C PRO A 36 9.93 4.41 4.54
N MET A 37 9.06 3.49 4.98
CA MET A 37 7.76 3.25 4.34
C MET A 37 6.65 4.11 4.96
N ILE A 38 6.99 4.83 6.03
CA ILE A 38 6.13 5.76 6.73
C ILE A 38 6.92 6.99 7.19
N GLU A 39 6.37 8.17 6.91
CA GLU A 39 6.89 9.47 7.36
C GLU A 39 5.75 10.28 8.00
N GLY A 40 5.75 10.39 9.34
CA GLY A 40 4.60 10.92 10.06
C GLY A 40 3.39 10.03 9.84
N ASN A 41 2.30 10.59 9.29
CA ASN A 41 1.08 9.85 8.95
C ASN A 41 0.96 9.59 7.43
N GLN A 42 2.04 9.76 6.68
CA GLN A 42 2.08 9.42 5.26
C GLN A 42 2.74 8.06 5.08
N LEU A 43 1.97 7.12 4.56
CA LEU A 43 2.40 5.77 4.23
C LEU A 43 2.77 5.75 2.74
N ARG A 44 3.89 5.12 2.39
CA ARG A 44 4.42 5.09 1.02
C ARG A 44 4.66 3.65 0.57
N SER A 45 4.51 3.43 -0.73
CA SER A 45 4.94 2.25 -1.46
C SER A 45 5.51 2.73 -2.79
N ASP A 46 6.71 2.27 -3.14
CA ASP A 46 7.42 2.61 -4.37
C ASP A 46 8.17 1.36 -4.82
N ASP A 47 7.94 0.92 -6.05
CA ASP A 47 8.53 -0.29 -6.61
C ASP A 47 9.98 -0.10 -7.12
N GLY A 48 10.52 1.11 -7.07
CA GLY A 48 11.80 1.51 -7.64
C GLY A 48 11.81 1.61 -9.17
N GLY A 49 10.75 1.15 -9.83
CA GLY A 49 10.49 1.23 -11.26
C GLY A 49 9.76 2.51 -11.65
N GLY A 50 9.15 3.22 -10.71
CA GLY A 50 8.43 4.47 -10.94
C GLY A 50 6.91 4.34 -10.77
N SER A 51 6.43 3.19 -10.33
CA SER A 51 5.07 3.00 -9.85
C SER A 51 5.03 3.20 -8.33
N TRP A 52 4.00 3.88 -7.83
CA TRP A 52 3.93 4.27 -6.42
C TRP A 52 2.51 4.42 -5.91
N ALA A 53 2.36 4.24 -4.60
CA ALA A 53 1.16 4.60 -3.85
C ALA A 53 1.53 5.38 -2.60
N THR A 54 0.70 6.36 -2.25
CA THR A 54 0.79 7.10 -0.99
C THR A 54 -0.57 7.17 -0.33
N LEU A 55 -0.59 6.95 0.98
CA LEU A 55 -1.77 7.09 1.81
C LEU A 55 -1.47 8.13 2.90
N ASP A 56 -2.08 9.30 2.76
CA ASP A 56 -2.03 10.39 3.71
C ASP A 56 -3.17 10.20 4.75
N VAL A 57 -2.84 9.71 5.93
CA VAL A 57 -3.81 9.52 7.03
C VAL A 57 -3.93 10.80 7.84
N VAL A 58 -5.15 11.32 7.95
CA VAL A 58 -5.44 12.52 8.76
C VAL A 58 -5.88 12.09 10.16
N ASP A 59 -6.83 11.16 10.22
CA ASP A 59 -7.34 10.51 11.43
C ASP A 59 -8.06 9.20 11.05
N ALA A 60 -8.66 8.51 12.02
CA ALA A 60 -9.39 7.25 11.81
C ALA A 60 -10.55 7.32 10.81
N ASP A 61 -11.10 8.51 10.54
CA ASP A 61 -12.25 8.74 9.69
C ASP A 61 -11.90 9.50 8.39
N HIS A 62 -10.65 9.92 8.23
CA HIS A 62 -10.19 10.75 7.13
C HIS A 62 -8.82 10.32 6.60
N ALA A 63 -8.76 9.96 5.32
CA ALA A 63 -7.50 9.71 4.63
C ALA A 63 -7.59 10.01 3.13
N VAL A 64 -6.45 10.23 2.49
CA VAL A 64 -6.32 10.46 1.04
C VAL A 64 -5.33 9.45 0.47
N LEU A 65 -5.81 8.62 -0.45
CA LEU A 65 -5.01 7.66 -1.20
C LEU A 65 -4.73 8.22 -2.59
N ARG A 66 -3.45 8.23 -2.98
CA ARG A 66 -2.98 8.54 -4.32
C ARG A 66 -2.16 7.37 -4.84
N ALA A 67 -2.35 6.99 -6.10
CA ALA A 67 -1.51 6.00 -6.74
C ALA A 67 -1.27 6.31 -8.22
N TRP A 68 -0.15 5.80 -8.70
CA TRP A 68 0.34 5.92 -10.06
C TRP A 68 1.01 4.62 -10.46
N ASP A 69 0.61 4.11 -11.62
CA ASP A 69 1.29 3.01 -12.29
C ASP A 69 1.95 3.58 -13.55
N ARG A 70 3.27 3.45 -13.64
CA ARG A 70 4.05 3.93 -14.78
C ARG A 70 3.66 3.22 -16.07
N ASP A 71 3.24 1.96 -15.98
CA ASP A 71 3.02 1.09 -17.14
C ASP A 71 1.54 1.05 -17.57
N ASP A 72 0.63 1.64 -16.78
CA ASP A 72 -0.78 1.82 -17.14
C ASP A 72 -1.01 3.12 -17.94
N PHE A 73 -0.48 3.16 -19.17
CA PHE A 73 -0.59 4.32 -20.07
C PHE A 73 -2.03 4.68 -20.48
N ARG A 74 -3.02 3.86 -20.14
CA ARG A 74 -4.43 4.08 -20.53
C ARG A 74 -5.26 4.63 -19.38
N ALA A 75 -4.77 4.56 -18.15
CA ALA A 75 -5.47 5.13 -17.02
C ALA A 75 -5.61 6.67 -17.19
N PRO A 76 -6.81 7.23 -16.96
CA PRO A 76 -7.00 8.66 -17.02
C PRO A 76 -6.24 9.34 -15.87
N GLU A 77 -5.47 10.37 -16.20
CA GLU A 77 -4.81 11.19 -15.19
C GLU A 77 -5.83 12.03 -14.41
N VAL A 78 -5.63 12.11 -13.09
CA VAL A 78 -6.38 13.02 -12.22
C VAL A 78 -5.96 14.46 -12.54
N PRO A 79 -6.90 15.37 -12.83
CA PRO A 79 -6.59 16.77 -13.07
C PRO A 79 -5.90 17.41 -11.86
N ILE A 80 -4.90 18.23 -12.14
CA ILE A 80 -4.27 19.10 -11.14
C ILE A 80 -4.97 20.46 -11.11
N GLY A 81 -4.97 21.12 -9.94
CA GLY A 81 -5.39 22.51 -9.81
C GLY A 81 -6.64 22.78 -8.96
N PRO A 82 -7.09 24.05 -8.91
CA PRO A 82 -8.15 24.50 -8.00
C PRO A 82 -9.53 23.89 -8.31
N GLU A 83 -9.76 23.39 -9.51
CA GLU A 83 -10.99 22.68 -9.90
C GLU A 83 -11.15 21.37 -9.13
N LEU A 84 -10.04 20.72 -8.77
CA LEU A 84 -10.05 19.51 -7.96
C LEU A 84 -10.53 19.80 -6.54
N ALA A 85 -10.06 20.90 -5.94
CA ALA A 85 -10.47 21.33 -4.61
C ALA A 85 -11.98 21.59 -4.49
N GLN A 86 -12.65 21.96 -5.60
CA GLN A 86 -14.10 22.14 -5.61
C GLN A 86 -14.86 20.82 -5.47
N GLN A 87 -14.25 19.70 -5.85
CA GLN A 87 -14.90 18.39 -5.91
C GLN A 87 -14.73 17.57 -4.62
N TYR A 88 -13.66 17.85 -3.87
CA TYR A 88 -13.30 17.13 -2.65
C TYR A 88 -13.56 17.94 -1.36
N PRO A 89 -13.76 17.28 -0.21
CA PRO A 89 -13.90 17.95 1.08
C PRO A 89 -12.74 18.89 1.42
N ALA A 90 -13.03 20.04 2.03
CA ALA A 90 -12.01 21.06 2.35
C ALA A 90 -10.81 20.56 3.17
N TRP A 91 -11.03 19.58 4.05
CA TRP A 91 -9.95 19.00 4.85
C TRP A 91 -8.93 18.23 4.01
N SER A 92 -9.32 17.71 2.84
CA SER A 92 -8.42 16.91 2.00
C SER A 92 -7.53 17.77 1.11
N HIS A 93 -7.82 19.07 0.98
CA HIS A 93 -7.15 19.99 0.06
C HIS A 93 -5.61 20.02 0.19
N PRO A 94 -5.01 19.96 1.40
CA PRO A 94 -3.56 19.92 1.53
C PRO A 94 -2.88 18.67 0.94
N TYR A 95 -3.64 17.61 0.68
CA TYR A 95 -3.15 16.30 0.22
C TYR A 95 -3.49 16.03 -1.25
N LEU A 96 -4.20 16.95 -1.90
CA LEU A 96 -4.58 16.81 -3.31
C LEU A 96 -3.37 17.05 -4.22
N PRO A 97 -3.35 16.41 -5.42
CA PRO A 97 -2.38 16.73 -6.46
C PRO A 97 -2.32 18.23 -6.77
N ASN A 98 -1.11 18.78 -6.86
CA ASN A 98 -0.83 20.19 -7.10
C ASN A 98 0.22 20.40 -8.19
N ASP A 99 0.35 21.64 -8.69
CA ASP A 99 1.28 21.99 -9.78
C ASP A 99 2.77 21.72 -9.48
N GLY A 100 3.13 21.50 -8.21
CA GLY A 100 4.48 21.14 -7.79
C GLY A 100 4.77 19.64 -7.86
N ASP A 101 3.75 18.80 -8.06
CA ASP A 101 3.91 17.36 -8.12
C ASP A 101 4.54 16.96 -9.47
N ARG A 102 5.62 16.18 -9.40
CA ARG A 102 6.43 15.83 -10.58
C ARG A 102 5.99 14.57 -11.29
N VAL A 103 5.17 13.75 -10.63
CA VAL A 103 4.67 12.49 -11.17
C VAL A 103 3.14 12.56 -11.17
N PRO A 104 2.47 12.17 -12.28
CA PRO A 104 1.02 12.25 -12.33
C PRO A 104 0.36 11.27 -11.36
N THR A 105 -0.95 11.39 -11.20
CA THR A 105 -1.76 10.52 -10.34
C THR A 105 -2.86 9.89 -11.19
N HIS A 106 -3.01 8.56 -11.14
CA HIS A 106 -4.10 7.85 -11.82
C HIS A 106 -5.26 7.58 -10.88
N LEU A 107 -4.98 7.23 -9.63
CA LEU A 107 -6.00 7.05 -8.59
C LEU A 107 -5.93 8.17 -7.57
N LEU A 108 -7.06 8.82 -7.33
CA LEU A 108 -7.28 9.69 -6.16
C LEU A 108 -8.56 9.25 -5.46
N ALA A 109 -8.42 8.71 -4.25
CA ALA A 109 -9.54 8.27 -3.43
C ALA A 109 -9.46 8.86 -2.03
N VAL A 110 -10.60 9.21 -1.46
CA VAL A 110 -10.72 9.78 -0.12
C VAL A 110 -11.57 8.86 0.75
N TRP A 111 -11.03 8.49 1.91
CA TRP A 111 -11.79 7.81 2.95
C TRP A 111 -12.60 8.84 3.72
N LYS A 112 -13.92 8.65 3.74
CA LYS A 112 -14.83 9.46 4.52
C LYS A 112 -16.15 8.72 4.74
N ASP A 113 -16.71 8.82 5.94
CA ASP A 113 -18.00 8.22 6.30
C ASP A 113 -18.00 6.68 6.06
N GLY A 114 -16.88 6.03 6.35
CA GLY A 114 -16.73 4.57 6.25
C GLY A 114 -16.56 4.00 4.84
N THR A 115 -16.26 4.83 3.84
CA THR A 115 -16.10 4.38 2.45
C THR A 115 -15.05 5.18 1.69
N TRP A 116 -14.41 4.52 0.72
CA TRP A 116 -13.52 5.17 -0.25
C TRP A 116 -14.31 5.77 -1.40
N ARG A 117 -14.02 7.03 -1.73
CA ARG A 117 -14.70 7.76 -2.81
C ARG A 117 -13.75 8.60 -3.65
N SER A 118 -14.01 8.69 -4.95
CA SER A 118 -13.37 9.64 -5.86
C SER A 118 -14.42 10.56 -6.50
N ALA A 119 -14.01 11.75 -6.94
CA ALA A 119 -14.89 12.69 -7.64
C ALA A 119 -15.11 12.33 -9.13
N GLY A 120 -15.52 11.08 -9.39
CA GLY A 120 -15.79 10.62 -10.76
C GLY A 120 -14.55 10.13 -11.53
N HIS A 121 -13.46 9.83 -10.82
CA HIS A 121 -12.29 9.18 -11.40
C HIS A 121 -12.41 7.67 -11.27
N GLU A 122 -12.50 6.97 -12.41
CA GLU A 122 -12.53 5.51 -12.46
C GLU A 122 -11.26 4.89 -11.85
N GLY A 123 -10.11 5.55 -12.00
CA GLY A 123 -8.85 5.13 -11.42
C GLY A 123 -8.04 4.25 -12.38
N MET A 124 -7.32 3.30 -11.81
CA MET A 124 -6.47 2.35 -12.54
C MET A 124 -7.21 1.03 -12.79
N SER A 125 -6.67 0.19 -13.68
CA SER A 125 -7.17 -1.18 -13.84
C SER A 125 -6.98 -2.01 -12.55
N GLU A 126 -7.70 -3.12 -12.40
CA GLU A 126 -7.53 -4.00 -11.24
C GLU A 126 -6.11 -4.58 -11.15
N ASP A 127 -5.53 -4.99 -12.27
CA ASP A 127 -4.16 -5.50 -12.34
C ASP A 127 -3.15 -4.43 -11.91
N SER A 128 -3.30 -3.20 -12.40
CA SER A 128 -2.48 -2.05 -12.00
C SER A 128 -2.64 -1.73 -10.51
N LEU A 129 -3.86 -1.85 -9.97
CA LEU A 129 -4.11 -1.66 -8.54
C LEU A 129 -3.45 -2.73 -7.69
N ASP A 130 -3.51 -4.01 -8.10
CA ASP A 130 -2.86 -5.11 -7.38
C ASP A 130 -1.33 -4.99 -7.42
N HIS A 131 -0.77 -4.52 -8.54
CA HIS A 131 0.66 -4.26 -8.67
C HIS A 131 1.14 -3.10 -7.77
N VAL A 132 0.47 -1.94 -7.84
CA VAL A 132 0.91 -0.71 -7.15
C VAL A 132 0.49 -0.68 -5.68
N LEU A 133 -0.62 -1.33 -5.36
CA LEU A 133 -1.24 -1.36 -4.03
C LEU A 133 -1.60 -2.81 -3.62
N PRO A 134 -0.62 -3.71 -3.47
CA PRO A 134 -0.88 -5.11 -3.10
C PRO A 134 -1.68 -5.22 -1.79
N MET A 135 -1.43 -4.33 -0.83
CA MET A 135 -2.17 -4.17 0.43
C MET A 135 -3.67 -3.90 0.28
N ARG A 136 -4.20 -3.65 -0.93
CA ARG A 136 -5.64 -3.51 -1.15
C ARG A 136 -6.40 -4.82 -0.94
N SER A 137 -5.75 -5.97 -1.11
CA SER A 137 -6.39 -7.28 -0.94
C SER A 137 -5.41 -8.31 -0.38
N VAL A 138 -5.92 -9.30 0.36
CA VAL A 138 -5.08 -10.41 0.85
C VAL A 138 -4.51 -11.20 -0.33
N SER A 139 -5.30 -11.40 -1.40
CA SER A 139 -4.88 -12.14 -2.57
C SER A 139 -3.70 -11.47 -3.29
N ALA A 140 -3.74 -10.15 -3.50
CA ALA A 140 -2.62 -9.42 -4.11
C ALA A 140 -1.36 -9.40 -3.23
N MET A 141 -1.53 -9.34 -1.90
CA MET A 141 -0.39 -9.52 -0.99
C MET A 141 0.20 -10.94 -1.06
N ALA A 142 -0.64 -11.97 -1.17
CA ALA A 142 -0.17 -13.35 -1.33
C ALA A 142 0.60 -13.53 -2.64
N THR A 143 0.10 -12.97 -3.76
CA THR A 143 0.84 -12.94 -5.03
C THR A 143 2.18 -12.21 -4.89
N SER A 144 2.21 -11.04 -4.26
CA SER A 144 3.46 -10.28 -4.06
C SER A 144 4.48 -11.02 -3.20
N LEU A 145 4.04 -11.79 -2.20
CA LEU A 145 4.91 -12.65 -1.39
C LEU A 145 5.35 -13.90 -2.17
N ALA A 146 4.52 -14.45 -3.04
CA ALA A 146 4.89 -15.56 -3.91
C ALA A 146 5.99 -15.15 -4.90
N ASP A 147 5.84 -13.99 -5.55
CA ASP A 147 6.87 -13.44 -6.44
C ASP A 147 8.21 -13.24 -5.72
N LEU A 148 8.17 -12.84 -4.43
CA LEU A 148 9.36 -12.72 -3.60
C LEU A 148 10.06 -14.07 -3.43
N VAL A 149 9.32 -15.12 -3.06
CA VAL A 149 9.85 -16.48 -2.89
C VAL A 149 10.46 -17.00 -4.19
N GLU A 150 9.73 -16.88 -5.31
CA GLU A 150 10.21 -17.31 -6.64
C GLU A 150 11.48 -16.55 -7.08
N SER A 151 11.58 -15.25 -6.75
CA SER A 151 12.74 -14.44 -7.13
C SER A 151 14.05 -14.89 -6.46
N TYR A 152 13.97 -15.49 -5.27
CA TYR A 152 15.14 -15.96 -4.53
C TYR A 152 15.54 -17.40 -4.88
N GLU A 153 14.60 -18.24 -5.30
CA GLU A 153 14.90 -19.58 -5.86
C GLU A 153 15.77 -19.48 -7.13
N GLY A 154 15.66 -18.38 -7.88
CA GLY A 154 16.44 -18.15 -9.09
C GLY A 154 17.91 -17.75 -8.86
N ASP A 155 18.29 -17.36 -7.64
CA ASP A 155 19.53 -16.60 -7.36
C ASP A 155 20.50 -17.27 -6.37
N SER A 156 20.23 -18.47 -5.84
CA SER A 156 21.06 -19.05 -4.76
C SER A 156 21.85 -20.32 -5.08
N ASP A 157 23.12 -20.26 -4.67
CA ASP A 157 23.99 -21.39 -4.37
C ASP A 157 23.62 -21.99 -2.99
N GLU A 158 23.39 -23.31 -2.96
CA GLU A 158 23.52 -24.29 -1.86
C GLU A 158 22.77 -24.15 -0.50
N ASP A 159 22.13 -23.03 -0.12
CA ASP A 159 21.51 -22.87 1.22
C ASP A 159 20.03 -22.39 1.27
N ILE A 160 19.34 -22.22 0.12
CA ILE A 160 17.88 -21.98 0.10
C ILE A 160 17.15 -23.33 0.03
N ASP A 161 16.05 -23.43 0.77
CA ASP A 161 15.12 -24.54 0.62
C ASP A 161 14.38 -24.37 -0.71
N ASP A 162 14.92 -24.97 -1.77
CA ASP A 162 14.31 -25.02 -3.12
C ASP A 162 12.90 -25.67 -3.13
N GLU A 163 12.40 -26.17 -1.99
CA GLU A 163 11.05 -26.71 -1.81
C GLU A 163 10.11 -25.77 -1.02
N ALA A 164 10.57 -24.57 -0.63
CA ALA A 164 9.77 -23.62 0.14
C ALA A 164 8.59 -23.07 -0.68
N LEU A 165 7.40 -23.62 -0.46
CA LEU A 165 6.18 -23.11 -1.08
C LEU A 165 5.91 -21.65 -0.67
N PRO A 166 5.23 -20.84 -1.50
CA PRO A 166 4.76 -19.51 -1.09
C PRO A 166 3.71 -19.61 0.03
N PRO A 167 3.53 -18.53 0.84
CA PRO A 167 2.52 -18.51 1.89
C PRO A 167 1.10 -18.56 1.34
N GLU A 168 0.22 -19.30 2.01
CA GLU A 168 -1.20 -19.39 1.67
C GLU A 168 -1.95 -18.10 2.08
N GLU A 169 -3.09 -17.82 1.44
CA GLU A 169 -3.86 -16.58 1.70
C GLU A 169 -4.32 -16.44 3.16
N ASP A 170 -4.59 -17.55 3.86
CA ASP A 170 -5.01 -17.52 5.26
C ASP A 170 -3.85 -17.17 6.21
N GLU A 171 -2.64 -17.60 5.90
CA GLU A 171 -1.42 -17.17 6.59
C GLU A 171 -1.18 -15.67 6.41
N VAL A 172 -1.32 -15.17 5.18
CA VAL A 172 -1.22 -13.72 4.87
C VAL A 172 -2.31 -12.94 5.60
N ALA A 173 -3.55 -13.44 5.60
CA ALA A 173 -4.66 -12.82 6.32
C ALA A 173 -4.40 -12.76 7.84
N ALA A 174 -3.85 -13.84 8.41
CA ALA A 174 -3.48 -13.89 9.82
C ALA A 174 -2.39 -12.86 10.16
N ALA A 175 -1.37 -12.72 9.33
CA ALA A 175 -0.35 -11.68 9.48
C ALA A 175 -0.97 -10.26 9.38
N CYS A 176 -1.83 -10.03 8.40
CA CYS A 176 -2.52 -8.75 8.23
C CYS A 176 -3.40 -8.40 9.43
N ALA A 177 -4.00 -9.38 10.11
CA ALA A 177 -4.76 -9.14 11.34
C ALA A 177 -3.89 -8.69 12.53
N LEU A 178 -2.58 -9.01 12.50
CA LEU A 178 -1.62 -8.48 13.48
C LEU A 178 -1.22 -7.04 13.17
N GLY A 179 -1.13 -6.68 11.89
CA GLY A 179 -0.77 -5.34 11.42
C GLY A 179 0.54 -4.85 12.06
N ALA A 180 0.49 -3.69 12.72
CA ALA A 180 1.63 -3.10 13.42
C ALA A 180 2.18 -3.96 14.58
N GLY A 181 1.41 -4.94 15.07
CA GLY A 181 1.75 -5.82 16.16
C GLY A 181 2.52 -7.10 15.75
N ILE A 182 2.81 -7.30 14.47
CA ILE A 182 3.56 -8.48 14.02
C ILE A 182 4.95 -8.54 14.66
N ASP A 183 5.32 -9.73 15.17
CA ASP A 183 6.66 -9.97 15.69
C ASP A 183 7.59 -10.57 14.63
N ALA A 184 8.91 -10.50 14.90
CA ALA A 184 9.93 -10.96 13.97
C ALA A 184 9.85 -12.47 13.68
N GLY A 185 9.38 -13.29 14.63
CA GLY A 185 9.24 -14.74 14.44
C GLY A 185 8.11 -15.10 13.47
N THR A 186 6.97 -14.42 13.64
CA THR A 186 5.81 -14.54 12.75
C THR A 186 6.15 -14.01 11.36
N LEU A 187 6.83 -12.87 11.28
CA LEU A 187 7.28 -12.32 10.00
C LEU A 187 8.28 -13.25 9.30
N ALA A 188 9.27 -13.80 10.01
CA ALA A 188 10.23 -14.75 9.43
C ALA A 188 9.54 -16.01 8.87
N THR A 189 8.51 -16.50 9.54
CA THR A 189 7.71 -17.64 9.08
C THR A 189 6.92 -17.29 7.82
N LEU A 190 6.36 -16.07 7.76
CA LEU A 190 5.63 -15.60 6.58
C LEU A 190 6.54 -15.42 5.36
N LEU A 191 7.74 -14.86 5.57
CA LEU A 191 8.69 -14.54 4.50
C LEU A 191 9.39 -15.78 3.93
N ARG A 192 9.47 -16.87 4.72
CA ARG A 192 10.04 -18.17 4.31
C ARG A 192 11.48 -18.12 3.79
N HIS A 193 12.22 -17.05 4.09
CA HIS A 193 13.60 -16.87 3.62
C HIS A 193 14.54 -16.50 4.78
N PRO A 194 15.50 -17.38 5.16
CA PRO A 194 16.32 -17.20 6.37
C PRO A 194 17.31 -16.03 6.29
N GLY A 195 17.62 -15.54 5.09
CA GLY A 195 18.51 -14.40 4.88
C GLY A 195 17.88 -13.00 5.08
N LEU A 196 16.56 -12.91 5.33
CA LEU A 196 15.87 -11.63 5.48
C LEU A 196 15.90 -11.11 6.91
N ASP A 197 15.99 -9.79 7.08
CA ASP A 197 16.03 -9.14 8.39
C ASP A 197 14.62 -8.94 8.96
N ALA A 198 14.06 -10.02 9.49
CA ALA A 198 12.72 -9.99 10.10
C ALA A 198 12.64 -9.07 11.33
N GLU A 199 13.75 -8.79 12.01
CA GLU A 199 13.77 -7.83 13.12
C GLU A 199 13.58 -6.39 12.62
N ALA A 200 14.26 -6.01 11.54
CA ALA A 200 14.07 -4.73 10.88
C ALA A 200 12.65 -4.59 10.32
N GLY A 201 12.11 -5.64 9.69
CA GLY A 201 10.74 -5.66 9.20
C GLY A 201 9.70 -5.46 10.30
N ALA A 202 9.78 -6.21 11.39
CA ALA A 202 8.87 -6.04 12.54
C ALA A 202 9.05 -4.66 13.21
N ALA A 203 10.26 -4.10 13.21
CA ALA A 203 10.48 -2.73 13.68
C ALA A 203 9.81 -1.68 12.79
N GLU A 204 9.76 -1.88 11.47
CA GLU A 204 9.04 -1.01 10.55
C GLU A 204 7.53 -1.07 10.78
N ALA A 205 6.95 -2.28 10.87
CA ALA A 205 5.51 -2.46 11.12
C ALA A 205 5.03 -1.70 12.35
N ARG A 206 5.81 -1.72 13.44
CA ARG A 206 5.46 -1.03 14.69
C ARG A 206 5.28 0.48 14.54
N LYS A 207 5.88 1.11 13.53
CA LYS A 207 5.71 2.54 13.26
C LYS A 207 4.26 2.91 12.91
N PHE A 208 3.43 1.92 12.56
CA PHE A 208 2.04 2.10 12.16
C PHE A 208 1.05 2.09 13.35
N THR A 209 1.51 1.80 14.58
CA THR A 209 0.64 1.57 15.76
C THR A 209 -0.37 2.69 16.04
N ASP A 210 0.03 3.95 15.87
CA ASP A 210 -0.78 5.13 16.25
C ASP A 210 -1.20 5.98 15.03
N VAL A 211 -1.09 5.44 13.81
CA VAL A 211 -1.36 6.18 12.56
C VAL A 211 -2.78 6.73 12.49
N LEU A 212 -3.74 6.02 13.07
CA LEU A 212 -5.16 6.37 13.02
C LEU A 212 -5.62 7.30 14.16
N GLY A 213 -4.73 7.67 15.09
CA GLY A 213 -5.04 8.57 16.22
C GLY A 213 -5.36 7.85 17.52
#